data_AF-A0A8X6WED6-F1
#
_entry.id   AF-A0A8X6WED6-F1
#
_cell.length_a   1.000
_cell.length_b   1.000
_cell.length_c   1.000
_cell.angle_alpha   90.00
_cell.angle_beta   90.00
_cell.angle_gamma   90.00
#
_symmetry.space_group_name_H-M   'P 1'
#
loop_
_entity.id
_entity.type
_entity.pdbx_description
1 polymer ?
#
loop_
_entity_poly.entity_id
_entity_poly.type
_entity_poly.pdbx_seq_one_letter_code
_entity_poly.pdbx_strand_id
1 'polypeptide(L)'
;MSRAFDRVWRQLLITKLHNYFSIRGRALPWISDFLWDRSIRVKYNNCLSGPFTIRQGVPQGSVLSPVLFSLYITGIEKVLAKLCEVGIFTDDIIVWSSGSDVGENKLKLNRAMEEAHSFAEMHKLIFNAFKSLTTFFSTNRHLFNYQPKISMNGIQLCYVKNAKYLGYTLDQEITSNKHIARQVIKARKRLNVLKFISGRDWGVEASTLRTTFISLIRPVLELSIPIYSCASDTNLNKLERVQLCAARIITGLRYSCQIDIVLFESNLPSLSKRRLYSLTRYFNKLYSYNEQHRTSAYLHAWINNRRLMKHSPFSYARTLNIHYSDVEPHSLSFTGAGLELDGIYFHDQLLTSVTKSSEIPAL
;
A
#
# COMPACT_ATOMS: atom_id res chain seq x y z
N MET A 1 -12.81 5.07 -5.62
CA MET A 1 -14.18 5.00 -6.23
C MET A 1 -15.26 5.03 -5.13
N SER A 2 -16.57 5.06 -5.45
CA SER A 2 -17.64 4.89 -4.44
C SER A 2 -18.20 3.47 -4.45
N ARG A 3 -18.05 2.73 -3.33
CA ARG A 3 -18.52 1.33 -3.15
C ARG A 3 -18.15 0.43 -4.33
N ALA A 4 -16.85 0.38 -4.66
CA ALA A 4 -16.37 -0.20 -5.91
C ALA A 4 -16.72 -1.69 -6.06
N PHE A 5 -16.49 -2.48 -5.01
CA PHE A 5 -16.82 -3.91 -4.99
C PHE A 5 -18.32 -4.18 -5.11
N ASP A 6 -19.18 -3.32 -4.55
CA ASP A 6 -20.64 -3.49 -4.55
C ASP A 6 -21.29 -3.06 -5.88
N ARG A 7 -20.52 -2.44 -6.77
CA ARG A 7 -21.00 -1.87 -8.04
C ARG A 7 -20.52 -2.62 -9.28
N VAL A 8 -19.72 -3.67 -9.10
CA VAL A 8 -19.27 -4.50 -10.23
C VAL A 8 -20.48 -5.05 -10.99
N TRP A 9 -20.58 -4.69 -12.27
CA TRP A 9 -21.61 -5.23 -13.14
C TRP A 9 -21.25 -6.66 -13.55
N ARG A 10 -21.95 -7.64 -12.96
CA ARG A 10 -21.61 -9.06 -13.04
C ARG A 10 -21.59 -9.58 -14.48
N GLN A 11 -22.57 -9.20 -15.30
CA GLN A 11 -22.63 -9.62 -16.70
C GLN A 11 -21.40 -9.13 -17.48
N LEU A 12 -21.03 -7.85 -17.34
CA LEU A 12 -19.83 -7.32 -17.98
C LEU A 12 -18.57 -8.02 -17.45
N LEU A 13 -18.49 -8.32 -16.16
CA LEU A 13 -17.37 -9.10 -15.61
C LEU A 13 -17.26 -10.47 -16.28
N ILE A 14 -18.35 -11.26 -16.35
CA ILE A 14 -18.35 -12.58 -17.01
C ILE A 14 -17.95 -12.46 -18.48
N THR A 15 -18.51 -11.49 -19.22
CA THR A 15 -18.12 -11.21 -20.61
C THR A 15 -16.64 -10.87 -20.70
N LYS A 16 -16.08 -10.11 -19.74
CA LYS A 16 -14.65 -9.78 -19.73
C LYS A 16 -13.77 -11.01 -19.50
N LEU A 17 -14.14 -11.85 -18.52
CA LEU A 17 -13.44 -13.10 -18.22
C LEU A 17 -13.41 -14.03 -19.44
N HIS A 18 -14.52 -14.12 -20.17
CA HIS A 18 -14.59 -14.87 -21.40
C HIS A 18 -13.77 -14.20 -22.53
N ASN A 19 -14.10 -12.97 -22.92
CA ASN A 19 -13.59 -12.40 -24.17
C ASN A 19 -12.13 -11.91 -24.08
N TYR A 20 -11.70 -11.37 -22.94
CA TYR A 20 -10.38 -10.74 -22.81
C TYR A 20 -9.35 -11.64 -22.13
N PHE A 21 -9.79 -12.47 -21.18
CA PHE A 21 -8.90 -13.34 -20.41
C PHE A 21 -8.96 -14.81 -20.84
N SER A 22 -9.77 -15.12 -21.86
CA SER A 22 -9.90 -16.46 -22.42
C SER A 22 -10.24 -17.55 -21.37
N ILE A 23 -10.94 -17.19 -20.29
CA ILE A 23 -11.39 -18.15 -19.29
C ILE A 23 -12.54 -18.95 -19.90
N ARG A 24 -12.37 -20.27 -19.99
CA ARG A 24 -13.28 -21.23 -20.64
C ARG A 24 -13.54 -22.42 -19.73
N GLY A 25 -14.43 -23.32 -20.19
CA GLY A 25 -14.74 -24.57 -19.50
C GLY A 25 -15.44 -24.35 -18.16
N ARG A 26 -15.22 -25.26 -17.22
CA ARG A 26 -15.92 -25.31 -15.91
C ARG A 26 -15.65 -24.11 -15.00
N ALA A 27 -14.54 -23.39 -15.21
CA ALA A 27 -14.18 -22.25 -14.38
C ALA A 27 -15.16 -21.08 -14.54
N LEU A 28 -15.63 -20.80 -15.76
CA LEU A 28 -16.50 -19.64 -15.99
C LEU A 28 -17.91 -19.82 -15.38
N PRO A 29 -18.61 -20.96 -15.54
CA PRO A 29 -19.84 -21.25 -14.82
C PRO A 29 -19.64 -21.22 -13.30
N TRP A 30 -18.56 -21.79 -12.78
CA TRP A 30 -18.28 -21.76 -11.34
C TRP A 30 -18.12 -20.33 -10.80
N ILE A 31 -17.43 -19.45 -11.53
CA ILE A 31 -17.35 -18.02 -11.17
C ILE A 31 -18.73 -17.36 -11.27
N SER A 32 -19.54 -17.72 -12.27
CA SER A 32 -20.92 -17.23 -12.40
C SER A 32 -21.76 -17.63 -11.18
N ASP A 33 -21.75 -18.89 -10.79
CA ASP A 33 -22.48 -19.40 -9.63
C ASP A 33 -21.99 -18.76 -8.32
N PHE A 34 -20.67 -18.52 -8.21
CA PHE A 34 -20.11 -17.78 -7.08
C PHE A 34 -20.66 -16.34 -6.95
N LEU A 35 -21.01 -15.71 -8.07
CA LEU A 35 -21.51 -14.32 -8.10
C LEU A 35 -23.04 -14.21 -8.03
N TRP A 36 -23.79 -15.22 -8.47
CA TRP A 36 -25.25 -15.20 -8.52
C TRP A 36 -25.93 -15.72 -7.25
N ASP A 37 -27.21 -15.40 -7.08
CA ASP A 37 -28.10 -15.84 -5.99
C ASP A 37 -27.57 -15.68 -4.56
N ARG A 38 -26.77 -14.63 -4.35
CA ARG A 38 -26.26 -14.25 -3.04
C ARG A 38 -27.27 -13.40 -2.28
N SER A 39 -27.46 -13.72 -0.99
CA SER A 39 -28.19 -12.87 -0.04
C SER A 39 -27.32 -12.53 1.16
N ILE A 40 -27.59 -11.38 1.79
CA ILE A 40 -26.98 -10.96 3.04
C ILE A 40 -28.05 -10.74 4.11
N ARG A 41 -27.66 -10.96 5.36
CA ARG A 41 -28.47 -10.70 6.55
C ARG A 41 -27.60 -10.02 7.59
N VAL A 42 -28.18 -9.11 8.35
CA VAL A 42 -27.50 -8.44 9.47
C VAL A 42 -27.93 -9.14 10.75
N LYS A 43 -26.95 -9.58 11.55
CA LYS A 43 -27.18 -10.08 12.91
C LYS A 43 -26.90 -8.97 13.90
N TYR A 44 -27.89 -8.63 14.72
CA TYR A 44 -27.74 -7.71 15.84
C TYR A 44 -28.22 -8.42 17.10
N ASN A 45 -27.30 -8.66 18.05
CA ASN A 45 -27.52 -9.55 19.20
C ASN A 45 -28.04 -10.93 18.74
N ASN A 46 -29.23 -11.32 19.21
CA ASN A 46 -29.88 -12.59 18.87
C ASN A 46 -30.91 -12.45 17.73
N CYS A 47 -31.03 -11.28 17.12
CA CYS A 47 -31.96 -11.03 16.02
C CYS A 47 -31.23 -11.03 14.67
N LEU A 48 -31.89 -11.60 13.65
CA LEU A 48 -31.44 -11.58 12.26
C LEU A 48 -32.41 -10.74 11.43
N SER A 49 -31.91 -9.86 10.57
CA SER A 49 -32.72 -9.17 9.57
C SER A 49 -33.35 -10.16 8.59
N GLY A 50 -34.33 -9.69 7.80
CA GLY A 50 -34.74 -10.39 6.59
C GLY A 50 -33.58 -10.55 5.60
N PRO A 51 -33.64 -11.56 4.69
CA PRO A 51 -32.66 -11.71 3.63
C PRO A 51 -32.74 -10.54 2.65
N PHE A 52 -31.58 -9.97 2.31
CA PHE A 52 -31.46 -8.96 1.26
C PHE A 52 -30.66 -9.55 0.10
N THR A 53 -31.30 -9.69 -1.05
CA THR A 53 -30.68 -10.26 -2.27
C THR A 53 -29.75 -9.25 -2.92
N ILE A 54 -28.51 -9.66 -3.16
CA ILE A 54 -27.50 -8.84 -3.83
C ILE A 54 -27.54 -9.11 -5.33
N ARG A 55 -27.89 -8.09 -6.11
CA ARG A 55 -27.98 -8.18 -7.59
C ARG A 55 -26.71 -7.77 -8.34
N GLN A 56 -25.80 -7.06 -7.70
CA GLN A 56 -24.58 -6.52 -8.30
C GLN A 56 -23.42 -6.59 -7.32
N GLY A 57 -22.20 -6.40 -7.83
CA GLY A 57 -21.01 -6.47 -7.02
C GLY A 57 -20.48 -7.88 -6.82
N VAL A 58 -19.29 -7.94 -6.23
CA VAL A 58 -18.59 -9.17 -5.83
C VAL A 58 -18.63 -9.32 -4.30
N PRO A 59 -18.65 -10.55 -3.75
CA PRO A 59 -18.76 -10.76 -2.30
C PRO A 59 -17.57 -10.19 -1.51
N GLN A 60 -17.80 -9.16 -0.68
CA GLN A 60 -16.74 -8.65 0.19
C GLN A 60 -16.32 -9.70 1.22
N GLY A 61 -15.02 -9.84 1.45
CA GLY A 61 -14.44 -10.84 2.35
C GLY A 61 -14.09 -12.18 1.69
N SER A 62 -14.45 -12.40 0.43
CA SER A 62 -13.94 -13.55 -0.34
C SER A 62 -12.52 -13.27 -0.87
N VAL A 63 -11.68 -14.30 -0.90
CA VAL A 63 -10.32 -14.28 -1.46
C VAL A 63 -10.35 -13.99 -2.97
N LEU A 64 -11.40 -14.41 -3.68
CA LEU A 64 -11.51 -14.25 -5.13
C LEU A 64 -11.97 -12.85 -5.56
N SER A 65 -12.71 -12.14 -4.71
CA SER A 65 -13.29 -10.84 -5.04
C SER A 65 -12.27 -9.76 -5.42
N PRO A 66 -11.11 -9.61 -4.74
CA PRO A 66 -10.05 -8.68 -5.17
C PRO A 66 -9.50 -8.97 -6.58
N VAL A 67 -9.37 -10.25 -6.94
CA VAL A 67 -8.89 -10.67 -8.27
C VAL A 67 -9.93 -10.32 -9.31
N LEU A 68 -11.21 -10.67 -9.08
CA LEU A 68 -12.30 -10.34 -9.99
C LEU A 68 -12.45 -8.83 -10.19
N PHE A 69 -12.29 -8.04 -9.13
CA PHE A 69 -12.32 -6.59 -9.22
C PHE A 69 -11.16 -6.04 -10.06
N SER A 70 -9.94 -6.56 -9.87
CA SER A 70 -8.78 -6.18 -10.69
C SER A 70 -8.99 -6.49 -12.19
N LEU A 71 -9.53 -7.68 -12.50
CA LEU A 71 -9.88 -8.07 -13.88
C LEU A 71 -11.00 -7.17 -14.44
N TYR A 72 -11.94 -6.77 -13.59
CA TYR A 72 -13.04 -5.89 -13.96
C TYR A 72 -12.57 -4.49 -14.38
N ILE A 73 -11.68 -3.87 -13.62
CA ILE A 73 -11.14 -2.53 -13.91
C ILE A 73 -10.06 -2.54 -14.99
N THR A 74 -9.60 -3.72 -15.41
CA THR A 74 -8.57 -3.85 -16.45
C THR A 74 -8.98 -3.10 -17.72
N GLY A 75 -8.04 -2.33 -18.27
CA GLY A 75 -8.27 -1.47 -19.43
C GLY A 75 -8.24 0.03 -19.10
N ILE A 76 -8.58 0.43 -17.87
CA ILE A 76 -8.52 1.84 -17.47
C ILE A 76 -7.08 2.40 -17.58
N GLU A 77 -6.08 1.60 -17.22
CA GLU A 77 -4.67 1.98 -17.38
C GLU A 77 -4.35 2.28 -18.84
N LYS A 78 -4.79 1.43 -19.78
CA LYS A 78 -4.55 1.63 -21.22
C LYS A 78 -5.22 2.90 -21.77
N VAL A 79 -6.40 3.26 -21.24
CA VAL A 79 -7.10 4.48 -21.62
C VAL A 79 -6.33 5.71 -21.12
N LEU A 80 -5.96 5.71 -19.85
CA LEU A 80 -5.34 6.86 -19.20
C LEU A 80 -3.85 7.03 -19.55
N ALA A 81 -3.13 5.93 -19.80
CA ALA A 81 -1.71 5.93 -20.16
C ALA A 81 -1.41 6.65 -21.50
N LYS A 82 -2.43 6.86 -22.34
CA LYS A 82 -2.30 7.65 -23.58
C LYS A 82 -2.07 9.14 -23.31
N LEU A 83 -2.50 9.64 -22.16
CA LEU A 83 -2.52 11.07 -21.83
C LEU A 83 -1.59 11.41 -20.66
N CYS A 84 -1.53 10.52 -19.67
CA CYS A 84 -0.88 10.75 -18.39
C CYS A 84 -0.27 9.46 -17.85
N GLU A 85 0.60 9.59 -16.86
CA GLU A 85 1.04 8.44 -16.07
C GLU A 85 -0.04 8.04 -15.07
N VAL A 86 -0.15 6.74 -14.81
CA VAL A 86 -1.23 6.15 -14.03
C VAL A 86 -0.68 5.18 -13.01
N GLY A 87 -1.26 5.14 -11.82
CA GLY A 87 -1.01 4.15 -10.79
C GLY A 87 -2.34 3.63 -10.26
N ILE A 88 -2.46 2.32 -10.12
CA ILE A 88 -3.68 1.67 -9.67
C ILE A 88 -3.31 0.79 -8.48
N PHE A 89 -4.02 1.00 -7.37
CA PHE A 89 -3.96 0.13 -6.21
C PHE A 89 -5.38 -0.16 -5.77
N THR A 90 -5.83 -1.39 -6.02
CA THR A 90 -7.23 -1.80 -5.82
C THR A 90 -8.20 -0.81 -6.47
N ASP A 91 -8.94 -0.03 -5.68
CA ASP A 91 -9.94 0.97 -6.08
C ASP A 91 -9.43 2.42 -6.01
N ASP A 92 -8.19 2.61 -5.56
CA ASP A 92 -7.47 3.88 -5.59
C ASP A 92 -6.72 4.01 -6.91
N ILE A 93 -7.00 5.08 -7.64
CA ILE A 93 -6.34 5.42 -8.90
C ILE A 93 -5.69 6.77 -8.73
N ILE A 94 -4.40 6.85 -9.06
CA ILE A 94 -3.64 8.09 -9.14
C ILE A 94 -3.27 8.34 -10.60
N VAL A 95 -3.48 9.57 -11.05
CA VAL A 95 -3.12 10.02 -12.40
C VAL A 95 -2.24 11.25 -12.24
N TRP A 96 -1.10 11.27 -12.91
CA TRP A 96 -0.19 12.42 -12.85
C TRP A 96 0.40 12.74 -14.21
N SER A 97 0.78 14.01 -14.37
CA SER A 97 1.48 14.51 -15.54
C SER A 97 2.64 15.38 -15.08
N SER A 98 3.77 15.28 -15.77
CA SER A 98 5.00 16.01 -15.43
C SER A 98 5.59 16.66 -16.68
N GLY A 99 5.89 17.95 -16.60
CA GLY A 99 6.45 18.73 -17.70
C GLY A 99 6.79 20.14 -17.25
N SER A 100 7.48 20.90 -18.10
CA SER A 100 7.81 22.31 -17.85
C SER A 100 6.59 23.22 -17.93
N ASP A 101 5.64 22.92 -18.82
CA ASP A 101 4.41 23.69 -18.98
C ASP A 101 3.29 23.17 -18.05
N VAL A 102 2.93 24.01 -17.08
CA VAL A 102 1.85 23.74 -16.12
C VAL A 102 0.48 23.73 -16.81
N GLY A 103 0.27 24.58 -17.82
CA GLY A 103 -0.97 24.68 -18.58
C GLY A 103 -1.24 23.43 -19.39
N GLU A 104 -0.24 22.93 -20.12
CA GLU A 104 -0.32 21.68 -20.87
C GLU A 104 -0.60 20.48 -19.95
N ASN A 105 0.12 20.36 -18.83
CA ASN A 105 -0.10 19.28 -17.85
C ASN A 105 -1.51 19.33 -17.27
N LYS A 106 -2.04 20.52 -16.97
CA LYS A 106 -3.41 20.72 -16.50
C LYS A 106 -4.43 20.27 -17.55
N LEU A 107 -4.20 20.59 -18.83
CA LEU A 107 -5.09 20.17 -19.92
C LEU A 107 -5.09 18.64 -20.08
N LYS A 108 -3.90 18.01 -20.09
CA LYS A 108 -3.74 16.55 -20.13
C LYS A 108 -4.49 15.86 -18.98
N LEU A 109 -4.36 16.38 -17.76
CA LEU A 109 -5.04 15.84 -16.59
C LEU A 109 -6.56 15.95 -16.69
N ASN A 110 -7.11 17.10 -17.13
CA ASN A 110 -8.56 17.24 -17.28
C ASN A 110 -9.11 16.28 -18.36
N ARG A 111 -8.43 16.16 -19.50
CA ARG A 111 -8.79 15.15 -20.52
C ARG A 111 -8.72 13.73 -19.97
N ALA A 112 -7.72 13.41 -19.15
CA ALA A 112 -7.63 12.11 -18.50
C ALA A 112 -8.79 11.87 -17.50
N MET A 113 -9.27 12.90 -16.80
CA MET A 113 -10.45 12.78 -15.94
C MET A 113 -11.74 12.53 -16.74
N GLU A 114 -11.88 13.13 -17.93
CA GLU A 114 -13.00 12.88 -18.84
C GLU A 114 -12.98 11.44 -19.37
N GLU A 115 -11.82 10.97 -19.85
CA GLU A 115 -11.65 9.58 -20.29
C GLU A 115 -11.89 8.56 -19.15
N ALA A 116 -11.42 8.87 -17.94
CA ALA A 116 -11.72 8.07 -16.76
C ALA A 116 -13.23 8.01 -16.51
N HIS A 117 -13.93 9.15 -16.62
CA HIS A 117 -15.37 9.21 -16.43
C HIS A 117 -16.11 8.36 -17.46
N SER A 118 -15.80 8.50 -18.75
CA SER A 118 -16.37 7.68 -19.82
C SER A 118 -16.12 6.19 -19.58
N PHE A 119 -14.90 5.81 -19.17
CA PHE A 119 -14.61 4.44 -18.78
C PHE A 119 -15.49 3.96 -17.63
N ALA A 120 -15.67 4.78 -16.59
CA ALA A 120 -16.51 4.43 -15.46
C ALA A 120 -17.98 4.26 -15.86
N GLU A 121 -18.52 5.11 -16.73
CA GLU A 121 -19.90 4.97 -17.22
C GLU A 121 -20.11 3.67 -18.00
N MET A 122 -19.18 3.33 -18.90
CA MET A 122 -19.20 2.05 -19.62
C MET A 122 -19.14 0.85 -18.67
N HIS A 123 -18.41 0.98 -17.57
CA HIS A 123 -18.29 -0.05 -16.53
C HIS A 123 -19.31 0.13 -15.39
N LYS A 124 -20.32 1.00 -15.50
CA LYS A 124 -21.31 1.25 -14.42
C LYS A 124 -20.67 1.54 -13.04
N LEU A 125 -19.45 2.06 -13.05
CA LEU A 125 -18.70 2.52 -11.89
C LEU A 125 -18.95 4.02 -11.67
N ILE A 126 -18.71 4.47 -10.45
CA ILE A 126 -18.87 5.88 -10.09
C ILE A 126 -17.63 6.33 -9.32
N PHE A 127 -16.92 7.29 -9.89
CA PHE A 127 -15.88 8.03 -9.18
C PHE A 127 -16.51 9.01 -8.21
N ASN A 128 -15.88 9.17 -7.04
CA ASN A 128 -16.36 10.08 -6.01
C ASN A 128 -15.51 11.34 -6.02
N ALA A 129 -15.96 12.37 -6.76
CA ALA A 129 -15.25 13.64 -6.87
C ALA A 129 -14.96 14.30 -5.51
N PHE A 130 -15.85 14.15 -4.52
CA PHE A 130 -15.68 14.72 -3.17
C PHE A 130 -14.60 14.00 -2.34
N LYS A 131 -14.34 12.72 -2.62
CA LYS A 131 -13.23 11.97 -1.99
C LYS A 131 -11.93 12.07 -2.79
N SER A 132 -12.02 12.44 -4.06
CA SER A 132 -10.87 12.65 -4.93
C SER A 132 -10.15 13.96 -4.57
N LEU A 133 -8.83 13.92 -4.60
CA LEU A 133 -7.96 15.03 -4.22
C LEU A 133 -7.03 15.38 -5.37
N THR A 134 -6.65 16.65 -5.46
CA THR A 134 -5.59 17.13 -6.34
C THR A 134 -4.43 17.68 -5.53
N THR A 135 -3.23 17.55 -6.08
CA THR A 135 -2.01 18.08 -5.48
C THR A 135 -1.07 18.52 -6.60
N PHE A 136 -0.16 19.45 -6.28
CA PHE A 136 0.79 20.02 -7.22
C PHE A 136 2.20 19.96 -6.60
N PHE A 137 3.15 19.45 -7.38
CA PHE A 137 4.54 19.27 -6.95
C PHE A 137 5.44 20.15 -7.81
N SER A 138 6.24 21.00 -7.17
CA SER A 138 7.20 21.87 -7.86
C SER A 138 8.28 22.34 -6.89
N THR A 139 9.50 22.50 -7.41
CA THR A 139 10.61 23.19 -6.72
C THR A 139 10.65 24.68 -7.04
N ASN A 140 9.80 25.16 -7.94
CA ASN A 140 9.70 26.57 -8.26
C ASN A 140 8.93 27.29 -7.14
N ARG A 141 9.63 28.14 -6.39
CA ARG A 141 9.08 28.91 -5.27
C ARG A 141 7.93 29.83 -5.68
N HIS A 142 7.92 30.34 -6.92
CA HIS A 142 6.83 31.18 -7.42
C HIS A 142 5.53 30.40 -7.61
N LEU A 143 5.61 29.09 -7.82
CA LEU A 143 4.45 28.21 -7.99
C LEU A 143 4.04 27.50 -6.69
N PHE A 144 4.64 27.84 -5.55
CA PHE A 144 4.39 27.18 -4.26
C PHE A 144 2.90 27.23 -3.84
N ASN A 145 2.24 28.34 -4.17
CA ASN A 145 0.82 28.56 -3.89
C ASN A 145 -0.09 28.29 -5.10
N TYR A 146 0.46 27.79 -6.21
CA TYR A 146 -0.33 27.43 -7.37
C TYR A 146 -1.27 26.27 -7.04
N GLN A 147 -2.53 26.38 -7.49
CA GLN A 147 -3.56 25.37 -7.30
C GLN A 147 -4.13 24.99 -8.66
N PRO A 148 -3.90 23.75 -9.14
CA PRO A 148 -4.44 23.31 -10.40
C PRO A 148 -5.95 23.15 -10.30
N LYS A 149 -6.68 23.81 -11.20
CA LYS A 149 -8.13 23.60 -11.36
C LYS A 149 -8.33 22.34 -12.21
N ILE A 150 -8.54 21.21 -11.55
CA ILE A 150 -8.92 19.94 -12.19
C ILE A 150 -10.37 19.64 -11.84
N SER A 151 -11.16 19.28 -12.83
CA SER A 151 -12.56 18.90 -12.67
C SER A 151 -12.79 17.46 -13.08
N MET A 152 -13.75 16.82 -12.40
CA MET A 152 -14.28 15.51 -12.76
C MET A 152 -15.81 15.62 -12.71
N ASN A 153 -16.48 15.31 -13.83
CA ASN A 153 -17.94 15.37 -13.97
C ASN A 153 -18.51 16.77 -13.65
N GLY A 154 -17.82 17.83 -14.13
CA GLY A 154 -18.19 19.22 -13.84
C GLY A 154 -17.93 19.67 -12.39
N ILE A 155 -17.48 18.77 -11.50
CA ILE A 155 -17.16 19.09 -10.11
C ILE A 155 -15.66 19.37 -9.99
N GLN A 156 -15.29 20.52 -9.45
CA GLN A 156 -13.89 20.84 -9.18
C GLN A 156 -13.38 20.00 -8.01
N LEU A 157 -12.25 19.32 -8.23
CA LEU A 157 -11.62 18.48 -7.21
C LEU A 157 -10.94 19.32 -6.12
N CYS A 158 -11.00 18.83 -4.89
CA CYS A 158 -10.41 19.51 -3.74
C CYS A 158 -8.88 19.50 -3.82
N TYR A 159 -8.25 20.68 -3.72
CA TYR A 159 -6.80 20.79 -3.66
C TYR A 159 -6.28 20.58 -2.23
N VAL A 160 -5.33 19.66 -2.07
CA VAL A 160 -4.68 19.36 -0.79
C VAL A 160 -3.17 19.39 -0.96
N LYS A 161 -2.54 20.34 -0.26
CA LYS A 161 -1.09 20.55 -0.29
C LYS A 161 -0.26 19.35 0.17
N ASN A 162 -0.80 18.57 1.12
CA ASN A 162 -0.12 17.41 1.71
C ASN A 162 -1.01 16.17 1.65
N ALA A 163 -1.29 15.69 0.43
CA ALA A 163 -2.15 14.55 0.20
C ALA A 163 -1.58 13.26 0.80
N LYS A 164 -2.46 12.38 1.27
CA LYS A 164 -2.09 11.05 1.76
C LYS A 164 -2.44 10.02 0.70
N TYR A 165 -1.47 9.19 0.32
CA TYR A 165 -1.64 8.11 -0.65
C TYR A 165 -1.02 6.82 -0.10
N LEU A 166 -1.80 5.74 -0.03
CA LEU A 166 -1.36 4.42 0.49
C LEU A 166 -0.61 4.47 1.83
N GLY A 167 -1.04 5.35 2.74
CA GLY A 167 -0.40 5.52 4.06
C GLY A 167 0.77 6.52 4.08
N TYR A 168 1.30 6.89 2.92
CA TYR A 168 2.36 7.88 2.78
C TYR A 168 1.81 9.31 2.68
N THR A 169 2.54 10.29 3.19
CA THR A 169 2.17 11.71 3.06
C THR A 169 3.09 12.38 2.07
N LEU A 170 2.55 12.80 0.94
CA LEU A 170 3.28 13.51 -0.08
C LEU A 170 3.32 15.00 0.27
N ASP A 171 4.51 15.58 0.25
CA ASP A 171 4.74 17.01 0.37
C ASP A 171 5.16 17.59 -1.00
N GLN A 172 4.89 18.88 -1.25
CA GLN A 172 5.08 19.50 -2.58
C GLN A 172 6.49 19.36 -3.17
N GLU A 173 7.50 19.28 -2.29
CA GLU A 173 8.91 19.15 -2.67
C GLU A 173 9.41 17.69 -2.55
N ILE A 174 8.56 16.75 -2.16
CA ILE A 174 8.86 15.31 -2.01
C ILE A 174 10.05 15.08 -1.05
N THR A 175 10.15 15.87 0.02
CA THR A 175 11.23 15.78 1.01
C THR A 175 10.97 14.76 2.11
N SER A 176 9.75 14.22 2.19
CA SER A 176 9.31 13.29 3.25
C SER A 176 9.17 13.92 4.64
N ASN A 177 9.43 15.23 4.77
CA ASN A 177 9.40 15.96 6.04
C ASN A 177 8.07 15.80 6.78
N LYS A 178 6.95 15.98 6.07
CA LYS A 178 5.61 15.87 6.65
C LYS A 178 5.25 14.43 7.00
N HIS A 179 5.71 13.47 6.21
CA HIS A 179 5.52 12.05 6.50
C HIS A 179 6.24 11.65 7.80
N ILE A 180 7.53 11.96 7.91
CA ILE A 180 8.35 11.66 9.08
C ILE A 180 7.77 12.34 10.33
N ALA A 181 7.37 13.61 10.24
CA ALA A 181 6.75 14.31 11.36
C ALA A 181 5.48 13.59 11.87
N ARG A 182 4.61 13.11 10.95
CA ARG A 182 3.41 12.34 11.30
C ARG A 182 3.76 10.98 11.92
N GLN A 183 4.76 10.28 11.39
CA GLN A 183 5.25 9.02 11.96
C GLN A 183 5.77 9.21 13.39
N VAL A 184 6.58 10.25 13.63
CA VAL A 184 7.09 10.59 14.97
C VAL A 184 5.94 10.84 15.94
N ILE A 185 4.92 11.62 15.56
CA ILE A 185 3.75 11.86 16.42
C ILE A 185 3.02 10.55 16.73
N LYS A 186 2.76 9.72 15.71
CA LYS A 186 2.07 8.43 15.88
C LYS A 186 2.87 7.46 16.75
N ALA A 187 4.19 7.39 16.54
CA ALA A 187 5.08 6.54 17.31
C ALA A 187 5.21 7.02 18.76
N ARG A 188 5.29 8.33 19.02
CA ARG A 188 5.28 8.89 20.38
C ARG A 188 3.99 8.60 21.13
N LYS A 189 2.82 8.62 20.46
CA LYS A 189 1.56 8.19 21.08
C LYS A 189 1.62 6.72 21.53
N ARG A 190 2.16 5.84 20.69
CA ARG A 190 2.36 4.40 21.04
C ARG A 190 3.44 4.20 22.11
N LEU A 191 4.44 5.08 22.15
CA LEU A 191 5.48 5.08 23.19
C LEU A 191 4.90 5.31 24.59
N ASN A 192 3.79 6.04 24.72
CA ASN A 192 3.13 6.23 26.02
C ASN A 192 2.60 4.91 26.59
N VAL A 193 2.19 3.95 25.74
CA VAL A 193 1.82 2.60 26.19
C VAL A 193 3.05 1.89 26.77
N LEU A 194 4.19 1.99 26.09
CA LEU A 194 5.44 1.41 26.57
C LEU A 194 5.87 2.01 27.92
N LYS A 195 5.75 3.33 28.07
CA LYS A 195 6.02 4.03 29.35
C LYS A 195 5.05 3.63 30.45
N PHE A 196 3.80 3.41 30.10
CA PHE A 196 2.78 3.00 31.05
C PHE A 196 3.15 1.64 31.64
N ILE A 197 3.52 0.65 30.83
CA ILE A 197 3.82 -0.70 31.32
C ILE A 197 5.25 -0.89 31.86
N SER A 198 6.08 0.16 31.89
CA SER A 198 7.50 0.09 32.30
C SER A 198 7.74 0.58 33.73
N GLY A 199 6.79 0.36 34.65
CA GLY A 199 6.96 0.70 36.07
C GLY A 199 8.18 0.02 36.69
N ARG A 200 8.80 0.63 37.72
CA ARG A 200 9.95 0.02 38.40
C ARG A 200 9.58 -1.20 39.23
N ASP A 201 8.51 -1.10 40.02
CA ASP A 201 8.13 -2.14 40.99
C ASP A 201 7.04 -3.08 40.46
N TRP A 202 6.34 -2.67 39.40
CA TRP A 202 5.18 -3.38 38.84
C TRP A 202 5.25 -3.54 37.31
N GLY A 203 6.30 -3.02 36.68
CA GLY A 203 6.43 -3.05 35.23
C GLY A 203 6.72 -4.45 34.70
N VAL A 204 6.50 -4.60 33.40
CA VAL A 204 6.79 -5.86 32.71
C VAL A 204 8.28 -6.01 32.43
N GLU A 205 8.71 -7.25 32.23
CA GLU A 205 10.10 -7.58 31.90
C GLU A 205 10.59 -6.88 30.62
N ALA A 206 11.89 -6.60 30.54
CA ALA A 206 12.53 -5.95 29.40
C ALA A 206 12.26 -6.68 28.07
N SER A 207 12.18 -8.01 28.08
CA SER A 207 11.82 -8.84 26.92
C SER A 207 10.41 -8.52 26.38
N THR A 208 9.45 -8.29 27.28
CA THR A 208 8.07 -7.90 26.96
C THR A 208 8.00 -6.46 26.48
N LEU A 209 8.73 -5.53 27.11
CA LEU A 209 8.85 -4.15 26.64
C LEU A 209 9.43 -4.10 25.22
N ARG A 210 10.49 -4.87 24.97
CA ARG A 210 11.13 -4.98 23.66
C ARG A 210 10.15 -5.52 22.62
N THR A 211 9.44 -6.60 22.95
CA THR A 211 8.43 -7.19 22.07
C THR A 211 7.33 -6.19 21.73
N THR A 212 6.87 -5.43 22.73
CA THR A 212 5.86 -4.36 22.56
C THR A 212 6.36 -3.25 21.65
N PHE A 213 7.63 -2.83 21.78
CA PHE A 213 8.24 -1.87 20.86
C PHE A 213 8.29 -2.42 19.42
N ILE A 214 8.74 -3.66 19.25
CA ILE A 214 8.88 -4.31 17.93
C ILE A 214 7.51 -4.48 17.26
N SER A 215 6.46 -4.80 18.00
CA SER A 215 5.13 -5.06 17.43
C SER A 215 4.32 -3.78 17.20
N LEU A 216 4.40 -2.79 18.09
CA LEU A 216 3.54 -1.61 18.03
C LEU A 216 4.22 -0.36 17.49
N ILE A 217 5.49 -0.12 17.85
CA ILE A 217 6.15 1.17 17.56
C ILE A 217 6.99 1.07 16.30
N ARG A 218 7.83 0.03 16.18
CA ARG A 218 8.73 -0.17 15.04
C ARG A 218 8.00 -0.15 13.69
N PRO A 219 6.84 -0.80 13.48
CA PRO A 219 6.17 -0.78 12.18
C PRO A 219 5.70 0.63 11.77
N VAL A 220 5.48 1.53 12.74
CA VAL A 220 5.16 2.94 12.43
C VAL A 220 6.39 3.68 11.93
N LEU A 221 7.54 3.45 12.57
CA LEU A 221 8.80 4.10 12.23
C LEU A 221 9.35 3.60 10.88
N GLU A 222 9.10 2.34 10.54
CA GLU A 222 9.62 1.66 9.34
C GLU A 222 8.66 1.69 8.15
N LEU A 223 7.46 2.25 8.32
CA LEU A 223 6.50 2.39 7.23
C LEU A 223 7.12 3.24 6.10
N SER A 224 7.19 2.70 4.90
CA SER A 224 7.70 3.39 3.70
C SER A 224 9.20 3.73 3.73
N ILE A 225 10.04 2.91 4.41
CA ILE A 225 11.52 3.03 4.36
C ILE A 225 12.05 3.28 2.95
N PRO A 226 11.64 2.52 1.91
CA PRO A 226 12.18 2.71 0.58
C PRO A 226 11.95 4.09 -0.01
N ILE A 227 11.02 4.88 0.53
CA ILE A 227 10.68 6.22 0.04
C ILE A 227 11.36 7.28 0.90
N TYR A 228 11.19 7.25 2.24
CA TYR A 228 11.66 8.36 3.08
C TYR A 228 13.16 8.33 3.39
N SER A 229 13.88 7.24 3.05
CA SER A 229 15.30 7.11 3.39
C SER A 229 16.21 8.13 2.73
N CYS A 230 15.77 8.78 1.65
CA CYS A 230 16.49 9.87 1.01
C CYS A 230 16.26 11.24 1.70
N ALA A 231 15.47 11.30 2.78
CA ALA A 231 15.29 12.51 3.57
C ALA A 231 16.59 12.91 4.28
N SER A 232 16.66 14.18 4.70
CA SER A 232 17.84 14.70 5.42
C SER A 232 18.09 13.96 6.74
N ASP A 233 19.37 13.86 7.12
CA ASP A 233 19.77 13.24 8.40
C ASP A 233 19.09 13.90 9.60
N THR A 234 18.88 15.22 9.55
CA THR A 234 18.13 15.96 10.57
C THR A 234 16.71 15.43 10.77
N ASN A 235 16.04 14.95 9.72
CA ASN A 235 14.72 14.34 9.81
C ASN A 235 14.78 12.87 10.18
N LEU A 236 15.71 12.11 9.61
CA LEU A 236 15.90 10.69 9.95
C LEU A 236 16.25 10.53 11.44
N ASN A 237 17.05 11.44 11.99
CA ASN A 237 17.39 11.49 13.41
C ASN A 237 16.16 11.71 14.32
N LYS A 238 15.08 12.32 13.82
CA LYS A 238 13.83 12.43 14.60
C LYS A 238 13.19 11.06 14.86
N LEU A 239 13.27 10.14 13.89
CA LEU A 239 12.81 8.76 14.06
C LEU A 239 13.73 8.02 15.04
N GLU A 240 15.05 8.20 14.91
CA GLU A 240 16.00 7.55 15.82
C GLU A 240 15.83 7.97 17.26
N ARG A 241 15.56 9.25 17.52
CA ARG A 241 15.27 9.71 18.88
C ARG A 241 14.05 9.00 19.50
N VAL A 242 13.06 8.60 18.70
CA VAL A 242 11.93 7.81 19.21
C VAL A 242 12.36 6.39 19.58
N GLN A 243 13.15 5.73 18.73
CA GLN A 243 13.70 4.41 19.05
C GLN A 243 14.60 4.47 20.30
N LEU A 244 15.50 5.45 20.39
CA LEU A 244 16.38 5.61 21.55
C LEU A 244 15.59 5.88 22.84
N CYS A 245 14.48 6.61 22.75
CA CYS A 245 13.60 6.77 23.90
C CYS A 245 12.97 5.43 24.33
N ALA A 246 12.52 4.62 23.37
CA ALA A 246 12.02 3.28 23.65
C ALA A 246 13.09 2.36 24.22
N ALA A 247 14.30 2.36 23.66
CA ALA A 247 15.43 1.57 24.11
C ALA A 247 15.79 1.87 25.57
N ARG A 248 15.82 3.16 25.96
CA ARG A 248 16.03 3.56 27.35
C ARG A 248 14.91 3.13 28.29
N ILE A 249 13.67 3.11 27.81
CA ILE A 249 12.54 2.60 28.60
C ILE A 249 12.69 1.09 28.81
N ILE A 250 13.08 0.35 27.78
CA ILE A 250 13.28 -1.10 27.82
C ILE A 250 14.39 -1.47 28.83
N THR A 251 15.50 -0.73 28.84
CA THR A 251 16.68 -1.06 29.65
C THR A 251 16.70 -0.39 31.03
N GLY A 252 15.89 0.66 31.24
CA GLY A 252 15.96 1.48 32.44
C GLY A 252 17.22 2.36 32.54
N LEU A 253 18.07 2.39 31.50
CA LEU A 253 19.33 3.12 31.51
C LEU A 253 19.12 4.64 31.50
N ARG A 254 20.03 5.35 32.20
CA ARG A 254 20.02 6.81 32.30
C ARG A 254 20.23 7.49 30.96
N TYR A 255 19.76 8.73 30.83
CA TYR A 255 19.92 9.52 29.61
C TYR A 255 21.39 9.75 29.22
N SER A 256 22.28 9.86 30.21
CA SER A 256 23.73 10.03 30.04
C SER A 256 24.46 8.79 29.51
N CYS A 257 23.82 7.61 29.52
CA CYS A 257 24.42 6.39 28.98
C CYS A 257 24.66 6.54 27.47
N GLN A 258 25.81 6.03 27.01
CA GLN A 258 26.18 6.07 25.60
C GLN A 258 25.16 5.32 24.74
N ILE A 259 24.88 5.85 23.55
CA ILE A 259 23.84 5.33 22.65
C ILE A 259 24.12 3.86 22.28
N ASP A 260 25.38 3.51 22.03
CA ASP A 260 25.76 2.16 21.62
C ASP A 260 25.48 1.13 22.72
N ILE A 261 25.73 1.48 23.99
CA ILE A 261 25.41 0.64 25.14
C ILE A 261 23.89 0.46 25.26
N VAL A 262 23.12 1.56 25.15
CA VAL A 262 21.64 1.49 25.23
C VAL A 262 21.06 0.58 24.13
N LEU A 263 21.59 0.67 22.91
CA LEU A 263 21.15 -0.17 21.79
C LEU A 263 21.56 -1.64 21.97
N PHE A 264 22.77 -1.88 22.47
CA PHE A 264 23.28 -3.22 22.78
C PHE A 264 22.42 -3.90 23.86
N GLU A 265 22.23 -3.24 25.01
CA GLU A 265 21.44 -3.77 26.14
C GLU A 265 19.96 -3.95 25.80
N SER A 266 19.39 -3.07 24.99
CA SER A 266 18.00 -3.24 24.52
C SER A 266 17.85 -4.32 23.45
N ASN A 267 18.95 -4.89 22.96
CA ASN A 267 18.99 -5.79 21.82
C ASN A 267 18.23 -5.22 20.60
N LEU A 268 18.51 -3.94 20.28
CA LEU A 268 17.92 -3.21 19.16
C LEU A 268 19.03 -2.66 18.25
N PRO A 269 19.08 -3.03 16.96
CA PRO A 269 19.96 -2.32 16.02
C PRO A 269 19.40 -0.92 15.76
N SER A 270 20.27 0.05 15.44
CA SER A 270 19.84 1.39 15.05
C SER A 270 18.87 1.35 13.86
N LEU A 271 17.90 2.26 13.79
CA LEU A 271 17.04 2.37 12.61
C LEU A 271 17.87 2.66 11.36
N SER A 272 19.01 3.34 11.47
CA SER A 272 19.93 3.57 10.34
C SER A 272 20.39 2.24 9.72
N LYS A 273 20.86 1.28 10.54
CA LYS A 273 21.20 -0.07 10.08
C LYS A 273 19.99 -0.80 9.51
N ARG A 274 18.82 -0.68 10.14
CA ARG A 274 17.58 -1.32 9.67
C ARG A 274 17.05 -0.73 8.36
N ARG A 275 17.21 0.58 8.14
CA ARG A 275 16.89 1.27 6.89
C ARG A 275 17.77 0.72 5.77
N LEU A 276 19.09 0.66 5.99
CA LEU A 276 20.02 0.10 5.02
C LEU A 276 19.64 -1.34 4.65
N TYR A 277 19.46 -2.22 5.64
CA TYR A 277 19.02 -3.60 5.40
C TYR A 277 17.71 -3.68 4.59
N SER A 278 16.71 -2.87 4.94
CA SER A 278 15.41 -2.88 4.27
C SER A 278 15.49 -2.33 2.86
N LEU A 279 16.30 -1.29 2.62
CA LEU A 279 16.58 -0.76 1.29
C LEU A 279 17.27 -1.81 0.42
N THR A 280 18.32 -2.46 0.94
CA THR A 280 19.05 -3.50 0.22
C THR A 280 18.11 -4.64 -0.20
N ARG A 281 17.31 -5.15 0.73
CA ARG A 281 16.32 -6.19 0.43
C ARG A 281 15.29 -5.73 -0.61
N TYR A 282 14.80 -4.49 -0.50
CA TYR A 282 13.78 -3.97 -1.41
C TYR A 282 14.31 -3.78 -2.83
N PHE A 283 15.46 -3.12 -2.99
CA PHE A 283 16.04 -2.84 -4.30
C PHE A 283 16.57 -4.09 -4.98
N ASN A 284 17.26 -4.98 -4.27
CA ASN A 284 17.71 -6.24 -4.87
C ASN A 284 16.54 -7.10 -5.34
N LYS A 285 15.44 -7.13 -4.58
CA LYS A 285 14.21 -7.79 -5.03
C LYS A 285 13.65 -7.14 -6.29
N LEU A 286 13.67 -5.81 -6.39
CA LEU A 286 13.26 -5.12 -7.62
C LEU A 286 14.17 -5.46 -8.81
N TYR A 287 15.50 -5.47 -8.63
CA TYR A 287 16.47 -5.84 -9.67
C TYR A 287 16.32 -7.30 -10.12
N SER A 288 15.86 -8.19 -9.23
CA SER A 288 15.61 -9.59 -9.57
C SER A 288 14.38 -9.80 -10.45
N TYR A 289 13.48 -8.81 -10.52
CA TYR A 289 12.30 -8.89 -11.37
C TYR A 289 12.61 -8.55 -12.82
N ASN A 290 11.98 -9.28 -13.73
CA ASN A 290 12.06 -9.03 -15.17
C ASN A 290 11.45 -7.68 -15.58
N GLU A 291 11.67 -7.29 -16.83
CA GLU A 291 11.16 -6.04 -17.42
C GLU A 291 9.62 -5.98 -17.49
N GLN A 292 8.90 -7.08 -17.25
CA GLN A 292 7.44 -7.05 -17.15
C GLN A 292 6.98 -6.32 -15.88
N HIS A 293 7.79 -6.31 -14.82
CA HIS A 293 7.47 -5.57 -13.61
C HIS A 293 7.74 -4.07 -13.82
N ARG A 294 6.69 -3.26 -13.87
CA ARG A 294 6.76 -1.82 -14.20
C ARG A 294 7.80 -1.04 -13.40
N THR A 295 7.89 -1.25 -12.08
CA THR A 295 8.89 -0.56 -11.25
C THR A 295 10.30 -1.07 -11.51
N SER A 296 10.46 -2.35 -11.86
CA SER A 296 11.77 -2.93 -12.22
C SER A 296 12.23 -2.32 -13.56
N ALA A 297 11.37 -2.38 -14.59
CA ALA A 297 11.63 -1.75 -15.88
C ALA A 297 11.99 -0.28 -15.76
N TYR A 298 11.23 0.48 -14.94
CA TYR A 298 11.54 1.89 -14.67
C TYR A 298 12.93 2.08 -14.05
N LEU A 299 13.32 1.20 -13.12
CA LEU A 299 14.57 1.25 -12.40
C LEU A 299 15.77 0.80 -13.28
N HIS A 300 15.59 -0.18 -14.17
CA HIS A 300 16.59 -0.55 -15.18
C HIS A 300 16.79 0.55 -16.24
N ALA A 301 15.69 1.19 -16.67
CA ALA A 301 15.73 2.31 -17.63
C ALA A 301 16.05 3.66 -16.97
N TRP A 302 16.37 3.70 -15.67
CA TRP A 302 16.54 4.95 -14.94
C TRP A 302 17.82 5.67 -15.35
N ILE A 303 17.67 6.91 -15.85
CA ILE A 303 18.78 7.80 -16.20
C ILE A 303 18.76 9.01 -15.26
N ASN A 304 19.94 9.42 -14.80
CA ASN A 304 20.13 10.46 -13.77
C ASN A 304 19.95 11.91 -14.29
N ASN A 305 18.90 12.17 -15.07
CA ASN A 305 18.82 13.38 -15.92
C ASN A 305 17.77 14.44 -15.48
N ARG A 306 17.13 14.33 -14.30
CA ARG A 306 16.15 15.33 -13.85
C ARG A 306 16.48 15.91 -12.48
N ARG A 307 16.36 17.24 -12.33
CA ARG A 307 16.70 18.00 -11.09
C ARG A 307 15.97 17.48 -9.83
N LEU A 308 14.71 17.05 -9.98
CA LEU A 308 13.92 16.42 -8.90
C LEU A 308 14.40 15.00 -8.53
N MET A 309 15.26 14.38 -9.33
CA MET A 309 15.71 13.00 -9.13
C MET A 309 17.06 12.87 -8.44
N LYS A 310 17.80 13.98 -8.26
CA LYS A 310 19.13 13.95 -7.62
C LYS A 310 19.08 13.40 -6.19
N HIS A 311 18.04 13.70 -5.43
CA HIS A 311 17.80 13.18 -4.08
C HIS A 311 16.62 12.19 -4.01
N SER A 312 16.32 11.52 -5.13
CA SER A 312 15.29 10.48 -5.16
C SER A 312 15.75 9.23 -4.38
N PRO A 313 14.80 8.38 -3.96
CA PRO A 313 15.10 7.08 -3.40
C PRO A 313 16.06 6.22 -4.25
N PHE A 314 15.88 6.25 -5.57
CA PHE A 314 16.70 5.48 -6.51
C PHE A 314 18.12 6.03 -6.60
N SER A 315 18.27 7.35 -6.68
CA SER A 315 19.59 8.01 -6.62
C SER A 315 20.31 7.65 -5.32
N TYR A 316 19.61 7.73 -4.18
CA TYR A 316 20.16 7.36 -2.88
C TYR A 316 20.59 5.89 -2.82
N ALA A 317 19.77 4.96 -3.33
CA ALA A 317 20.12 3.55 -3.39
C ALA A 317 21.39 3.29 -4.23
N ARG A 318 21.55 4.01 -5.35
CA ARG A 318 22.73 3.93 -6.21
C ARG A 318 23.97 4.51 -5.53
N THR A 319 23.85 5.60 -4.79
CA THR A 319 24.98 6.17 -4.01
C THR A 319 25.46 5.23 -2.92
N LEU A 320 24.57 4.41 -2.36
CA LEU A 320 24.91 3.38 -1.38
C LEU A 320 25.48 2.10 -2.00
N ASN A 321 25.62 2.06 -3.34
CA ASN A 321 26.06 0.90 -4.11
C ASN A 321 25.32 -0.40 -3.73
N ILE A 322 24.00 -0.31 -3.58
CA ILE A 322 23.15 -1.42 -3.09
C ILE A 322 23.07 -2.61 -4.08
N HIS A 323 23.67 -2.52 -5.26
CA HIS A 323 23.73 -3.61 -6.23
C HIS A 323 24.62 -4.75 -5.74
N TYR A 324 24.00 -5.80 -5.19
CA TYR A 324 24.69 -7.07 -5.03
C TYR A 324 24.36 -7.95 -6.23
N SER A 325 25.37 -8.23 -7.03
CA SER A 325 25.33 -9.13 -8.20
C SER A 325 24.91 -10.56 -7.84
N ASP A 326 24.95 -10.91 -6.56
CA ASP A 326 24.78 -12.28 -6.05
C ASP A 326 23.36 -12.59 -5.54
N VAL A 327 22.37 -11.73 -5.82
CA VAL A 327 20.98 -12.06 -5.48
C VAL A 327 20.42 -12.96 -6.58
N GLU A 328 20.44 -14.27 -6.32
CA GLU A 328 19.84 -15.26 -7.19
C GLU A 328 18.41 -14.84 -7.58
N PRO A 329 18.12 -14.64 -8.87
CA PRO A 329 16.79 -14.33 -9.32
C PRO A 329 15.90 -15.55 -9.08
N HIS A 330 15.12 -15.51 -8.01
CA HIS A 330 14.00 -16.43 -7.86
C HIS A 330 12.90 -15.99 -8.83
N SER A 331 13.09 -16.30 -10.11
CA SER A 331 11.96 -16.38 -11.01
C SER A 331 11.07 -17.51 -10.47
N LEU A 332 9.83 -17.19 -10.14
CA LEU A 332 8.81 -18.22 -10.02
C LEU A 332 8.66 -18.78 -11.43
N SER A 333 9.45 -19.79 -11.78
CA SER A 333 9.20 -20.60 -12.95
C SER A 333 7.83 -21.24 -12.72
N PHE A 334 6.89 -20.93 -13.59
CA PHE A 334 5.66 -21.71 -13.68
C PHE A 334 6.14 -23.09 -14.15
N THR A 335 6.28 -24.04 -13.23
CA THR A 335 6.45 -25.44 -13.59
C THR A 335 5.22 -25.79 -14.42
N GLY A 336 5.44 -26.03 -15.72
CA GLY A 336 4.39 -26.43 -16.64
C GLY A 336 3.60 -27.59 -16.05
N ALA A 337 2.30 -27.63 -16.37
CA ALA A 337 1.42 -28.74 -16.03
C ALA A 337 2.11 -30.08 -16.40
N GLY A 338 2.58 -30.83 -15.40
CA GLY A 338 3.33 -32.05 -15.66
C GLY A 338 4.18 -32.60 -14.51
N LEU A 339 4.31 -31.90 -13.37
CA LEU A 339 4.86 -32.50 -12.15
C LEU A 339 3.70 -32.73 -11.17
N GLU A 340 3.22 -33.97 -11.14
CA GLU A 340 2.52 -34.48 -9.95
C GLU A 340 3.50 -34.33 -8.78
N LEU A 341 3.24 -33.33 -7.92
CA LEU A 341 3.98 -33.16 -6.68
C LEU A 341 3.49 -34.25 -5.74
N ASP A 342 4.19 -35.40 -5.75
CA ASP A 342 4.01 -36.46 -4.77
C ASP A 342 4.06 -35.85 -3.36
N GLY A 343 2.92 -35.93 -2.66
CA GLY A 343 2.78 -35.42 -1.30
C GLY A 343 1.98 -34.11 -1.13
N ILE A 344 1.48 -33.48 -2.20
CA ILE A 344 0.49 -32.39 -2.09
C ILE A 344 -0.92 -32.94 -2.33
N TYR A 345 -1.57 -33.34 -1.24
CA TYR A 345 -2.99 -33.68 -1.25
C TYR A 345 -3.80 -32.40 -1.10
N PHE A 346 -4.51 -32.01 -2.16
CA PHE A 346 -5.62 -31.07 -2.01
C PHE A 346 -6.78 -31.84 -1.37
N HIS A 347 -7.18 -31.42 -0.17
CA HIS A 347 -8.39 -31.97 0.45
C HIS A 347 -9.60 -31.48 -0.35
N ASP A 348 -10.13 -32.35 -1.21
CA ASP A 348 -11.31 -32.08 -2.05
C ASP A 348 -12.64 -32.20 -1.29
N GLN A 349 -12.59 -32.57 0.00
CA GLN A 349 -13.75 -32.62 0.87
C GLN A 349 -13.91 -31.27 1.58
N LEU A 350 -14.94 -30.52 1.17
CA LEU A 350 -15.45 -29.37 1.91
C LEU A 350 -15.64 -29.79 3.37
N LEU A 351 -14.91 -29.15 4.30
CA LEU A 351 -15.15 -29.26 5.73
C LEU A 351 -16.64 -29.00 5.98
N THR A 352 -17.36 -30.06 6.36
CA THR A 352 -18.74 -29.96 6.81
C THR A 352 -18.80 -28.97 7.97
N SER A 353 -19.85 -28.16 7.99
CA SER A 353 -20.02 -27.04 8.90
C SER A 353 -19.83 -27.45 10.36
N VAL A 354 -18.79 -26.95 11.01
CA VAL A 354 -18.64 -27.02 12.46
C VAL A 354 -19.64 -26.05 13.08
N THR A 355 -20.76 -26.59 13.54
CA THR A 355 -21.62 -25.94 14.52
C THR A 355 -20.80 -25.72 15.79
N LYS A 356 -20.61 -24.46 16.20
CA LYS A 356 -20.14 -24.12 17.54
C LYS A 356 -21.19 -24.61 18.55
N SER A 357 -21.11 -25.87 18.95
CA SER A 357 -21.71 -26.35 20.18
C SER A 357 -20.74 -26.04 21.32
N SER A 358 -21.28 -25.32 22.29
CA SER A 358 -20.79 -25.15 23.64
C SER A 358 -20.28 -26.46 24.24
N GLU A 359 -19.05 -26.45 24.74
CA GLU A 359 -18.65 -27.23 25.93
C GLU A 359 -17.25 -26.76 26.37
N ILE A 360 -17.24 -25.98 27.44
CA ILE A 360 -16.08 -25.80 28.31
C ILE A 360 -16.23 -26.87 29.39
N PRO A 361 -15.29 -27.80 29.56
CA PRO A 361 -15.10 -28.44 30.85
C PRO A 361 -14.10 -27.60 31.65
N ALA A 362 -14.52 -27.21 32.83
CA ALA A 362 -13.65 -26.64 33.85
C ALA A 362 -12.58 -27.68 34.26
N LEU A 363 -11.32 -27.23 34.28
CA LEU A 363 -10.37 -27.38 35.38
C LEU A 363 -9.11 -26.54 35.09
#